data_AF-N1P1R9-F1
#
_entry.id   AF-N1P1R9-F1
#
_cell.length_a   1.000
_cell.length_b   1.000
_cell.length_c   1.000
_cell.angle_alpha   90.00
_cell.angle_beta   90.00
_cell.angle_gamma   90.00
#
_symmetry.space_group_name_H-M   'P 1'
#
loop_
_entity.id
_entity.type
_entity.pdbx_description
1 polymer ?
#
loop_
_entity_poly.entity_id
_entity_poly.type
_entity_poly.pdbx_seq_one_letter_code
_entity_poly.pdbx_strand_id
1 'polypeptide(L)'
;MFISRRCRIKGFTLKNLLWFRSSSTRFVSTESPDASAITKPDGIFNYSLLENRTYIRIRGPDTVKFLNGLVTSKLLPHFIKKNLTTVEENEVPTEEGTTKVDPIIPVPEFDARLGNWGLYNEKGIQGPYISRFGLYSAFLNGKGKLITDTIIYPTPVTVSEQISNYPEYLLELHGNVVDKILHVLQTHKLANKIKFEKIDHSSLKTWDVEVQFPNLPKDIENPWFDNLLDPMALPKNSIDANNFAVNVLNSLFNSDPRILGIYVERRTESMSRHYSTFPQSFRVVTSEQVDDLSKLFNFNVFDFPFQVNKKASVQVREIRFQKGLIDSTEDYISETLLPLELNFDFFPNTISTNKGCYVGQELTARTYATGILRKRLVPVKLDNYQLLDTDPERKYAEFHIDNVVEKSLAENEPTLNPFTNKPPERTKRKQRPAGLLISNEGLYGVALLRTEHFSAAFSSDEPVEFYITTTKGENIKITPQKPFWFSDWKNNNGPHK
;
A
#
# COMPACT_ATOMS: atom_id res chain seq x y z
N MET A 1 34.02 23.09 -8.35
CA MET A 1 33.68 22.69 -9.74
C MET A 1 33.05 21.30 -9.64
N PHE A 2 31.74 21.02 -9.70
CA PHE A 2 30.48 21.74 -9.57
C PHE A 2 29.79 21.23 -8.29
N ILE A 3 29.64 22.08 -7.28
CA ILE A 3 28.85 21.81 -6.06
C ILE A 3 27.60 22.66 -6.21
N SER A 4 26.48 22.04 -6.60
CA SER A 4 25.20 22.71 -6.72
C SER A 4 24.51 22.74 -5.35
N ARG A 5 24.53 23.93 -4.76
CA ARG A 5 23.79 24.36 -3.57
C ARG A 5 22.27 24.16 -3.79
N ARG A 6 21.69 23.07 -3.28
CA ARG A 6 20.22 22.96 -3.07
C ARG A 6 19.78 22.43 -1.70
N CYS A 7 20.71 22.23 -0.76
CA CYS A 7 20.39 22.09 0.66
C CYS A 7 20.83 23.33 1.42
N ARG A 8 19.95 24.34 1.46
CA ARG A 8 19.90 25.36 2.51
C ARG A 8 18.56 26.07 2.39
N ILE A 9 17.65 25.71 3.31
CA ILE A 9 16.52 26.55 3.75
C ILE A 9 15.70 27.12 2.58
N LYS A 10 14.93 26.28 1.91
CA LYS A 10 13.68 26.72 1.30
C LYS A 10 12.58 26.01 2.05
N GLY A 11 11.79 26.76 2.81
CA GLY A 11 10.58 26.26 3.43
C GLY A 11 9.71 25.59 2.38
N PHE A 12 9.02 24.54 2.80
CA PHE A 12 8.00 23.88 2.02
C PHE A 12 6.89 24.90 1.72
N THR A 13 6.96 25.53 0.54
CA THR A 13 5.89 26.36 0.02
C THR A 13 5.55 25.81 -1.36
N LEU A 14 4.37 25.16 -1.46
CA LEU A 14 3.73 24.76 -2.72
C LEU A 14 3.51 25.95 -3.69
N LYS A 15 3.77 27.19 -3.25
CA LYS A 15 3.74 28.44 -4.04
C LYS A 15 4.72 28.52 -5.22
N ASN A 16 5.59 27.53 -5.45
CA ASN A 16 6.50 27.52 -6.61
C ASN A 16 5.96 26.71 -7.80
N LEU A 17 4.64 26.62 -7.95
CA LEU A 17 3.99 26.37 -9.24
C LEU A 17 4.02 27.66 -10.08
N LEU A 18 5.23 28.07 -10.50
CA LEU A 18 5.37 29.03 -11.59
C LEU A 18 4.93 28.34 -12.87
N TRP A 19 3.65 28.54 -13.23
CA TRP A 19 3.20 28.36 -14.61
C TRP A 19 4.21 29.04 -15.54
N PHE A 20 4.79 28.27 -16.47
CA PHE A 20 5.73 28.78 -17.45
C PHE A 20 5.15 30.01 -18.15
N ARG A 21 5.70 31.19 -17.84
CA ARG A 21 5.64 32.32 -18.78
C ARG A 21 6.44 31.88 -19.99
N SER A 22 5.73 31.57 -21.08
CA SER A 22 6.36 31.34 -22.37
C SER A 22 7.19 32.57 -22.72
N SER A 23 8.47 32.35 -22.98
CA SER A 23 9.34 33.33 -23.59
C SER A 23 9.10 33.29 -25.10
N SER A 24 8.17 34.09 -25.58
CA SER A 24 8.13 34.49 -26.99
C SER A 24 8.02 36.01 -27.09
N THR A 25 9.12 36.63 -27.50
CA THR A 25 9.08 37.93 -28.15
C THR A 25 8.24 37.78 -29.43
N ARG A 26 7.11 38.49 -29.54
CA ARG A 26 6.62 39.16 -30.76
C ARG A 26 5.29 39.91 -30.52
N PHE A 27 5.34 41.17 -30.92
CA PHE A 27 4.29 42.09 -31.39
C PHE A 27 3.00 42.27 -30.58
N VAL A 28 2.81 43.53 -30.15
CA VAL A 28 1.55 44.12 -29.72
C VAL A 28 0.54 44.04 -30.87
N SER A 29 -0.53 43.28 -30.66
CA SER A 29 -1.81 43.44 -31.36
C SER A 29 -2.87 43.73 -30.31
N THR A 30 -3.45 44.92 -30.39
CA THR A 30 -4.56 45.40 -29.57
C THR A 30 -5.84 44.70 -29.99
N GLU A 31 -6.14 43.55 -29.41
CA GLU A 31 -7.49 42.99 -29.36
C GLU A 31 -7.72 42.42 -27.96
N SER A 32 -8.73 42.97 -27.28
CA SER A 32 -9.26 42.46 -26.02
C SER A 32 -9.94 41.11 -26.27
N PRO A 33 -9.52 40.01 -25.63
CA PRO A 33 -10.29 38.78 -25.67
C PRO A 33 -11.37 38.79 -24.59
N ASP A 34 -12.55 38.38 -25.01
CA ASP A 34 -13.80 38.27 -24.28
C ASP A 34 -13.69 37.72 -22.87
N ALA A 35 -14.38 38.40 -21.94
CA ALA A 35 -14.66 37.92 -20.59
C ALA A 35 -15.72 36.79 -20.61
N SER A 36 -15.38 35.63 -21.18
CA SER A 36 -16.18 34.40 -21.03
C SER A 36 -15.45 33.13 -21.49
N ALA A 37 -14.27 32.82 -20.92
CA ALA A 37 -13.56 31.58 -21.23
C ALA A 37 -13.07 30.83 -19.96
N ILE A 38 -13.90 29.87 -19.54
CA ILE A 38 -13.61 28.64 -18.78
C ILE A 38 -13.01 28.80 -17.36
N THR A 39 -13.90 28.96 -16.37
CA THR A 39 -13.59 28.66 -14.96
C THR A 39 -13.89 27.19 -14.63
N LYS A 40 -12.88 26.51 -14.04
CA LYS A 40 -12.84 25.19 -13.36
C LYS A 40 -12.20 24.03 -14.15
N PRO A 41 -11.26 23.32 -13.49
CA PRO A 41 -11.58 22.46 -12.34
C PRO A 41 -11.07 22.98 -11.00
N ASP A 42 -11.88 22.77 -9.95
CA ASP A 42 -11.50 22.91 -8.55
C ASP A 42 -10.86 21.59 -8.08
N GLY A 43 -9.87 21.62 -7.20
CA GLY A 43 -9.30 20.40 -6.61
C GLY A 43 -10.35 19.59 -5.85
N ILE A 44 -10.08 18.32 -5.59
CA ILE A 44 -11.01 17.45 -4.82
C ILE A 44 -10.34 17.06 -3.51
N PHE A 45 -11.05 17.27 -2.41
CA PHE A 45 -10.68 16.81 -1.08
C PHE A 45 -11.77 15.89 -0.56
N ASN A 46 -11.52 14.58 -0.58
CA ASN A 46 -12.42 13.61 0.04
C ASN A 46 -11.84 13.20 1.39
N TYR A 47 -12.69 13.02 2.39
CA TYR A 47 -12.27 12.48 3.68
C TYR A 47 -13.36 11.65 4.33
N SER A 48 -12.97 10.62 5.08
CA SER A 48 -13.88 9.78 5.86
C SER A 48 -13.24 9.43 7.19
N LEU A 49 -14.06 9.36 8.23
CA LEU A 49 -13.67 8.67 9.46
C LEU A 49 -13.68 7.16 9.17
N LEU A 50 -12.62 6.47 9.57
CA LEU A 50 -12.56 5.01 9.52
C LEU A 50 -13.02 4.46 10.88
N GLU A 51 -14.12 3.72 10.85
CA GLU A 51 -14.69 3.10 12.03
C GLU A 51 -13.88 1.88 12.47
N ASN A 52 -14.01 1.49 13.74
CA ASN A 52 -13.43 0.27 14.32
C ASN A 52 -11.91 0.15 14.18
N ARG A 53 -11.19 1.25 14.02
CA ARG A 53 -9.74 1.30 14.15
C ARG A 53 -9.35 1.38 15.61
N THR A 54 -8.21 0.78 15.94
CA THR A 54 -7.61 0.85 17.27
C THR A 54 -6.12 0.68 17.18
N TYR A 55 -5.48 0.90 18.31
CA TYR A 55 -4.05 1.06 18.37
C TYR A 55 -3.46 0.22 19.49
N ILE A 56 -2.31 -0.37 19.20
CA ILE A 56 -1.39 -0.82 20.24
C ILE A 56 -0.27 0.20 20.32
N ARG A 57 -0.10 0.85 21.47
CA ARG A 57 1.08 1.65 21.74
C ARG A 57 2.18 0.72 22.22
N ILE A 58 3.37 0.82 21.65
CA ILE A 58 4.55 0.04 22.05
C ILE A 58 5.76 0.96 22.26
N ARG A 59 6.46 0.79 23.38
CA ARG A 59 7.62 1.61 23.77
C ARG A 59 8.69 0.84 24.51
N GLY A 60 9.92 1.34 24.46
CA GLY A 60 11.08 0.80 25.17
C GLY A 60 12.29 0.61 24.25
N PRO A 61 13.50 0.45 24.81
CA PRO A 61 14.73 0.44 24.03
C PRO A 61 14.79 -0.69 22.99
N ASP A 62 14.13 -1.83 23.23
CA ASP A 62 14.16 -2.98 22.30
C ASP A 62 13.03 -2.94 21.25
N THR A 63 12.19 -1.89 21.23
CA THR A 63 10.96 -1.85 20.43
C THR A 63 11.20 -2.07 18.94
N VAL A 64 12.18 -1.38 18.35
CA VAL A 64 12.45 -1.48 16.91
C VAL A 64 12.92 -2.87 16.54
N LYS A 65 13.88 -3.42 17.29
CA LYS A 65 14.40 -4.78 17.08
C LYS A 65 13.31 -5.83 17.24
N PHE A 66 12.46 -5.65 18.25
CA PHE A 66 11.32 -6.52 18.53
C PHE A 66 10.31 -6.52 17.38
N LEU A 67 9.83 -5.34 16.95
CA LEU A 67 8.92 -5.21 15.82
C LEU A 67 9.55 -5.73 14.52
N ASN A 68 10.83 -5.46 14.28
CA ASN A 68 11.54 -5.94 13.10
C ASN A 68 11.53 -7.48 12.99
N GLY A 69 11.41 -8.23 14.10
CA GLY A 69 11.27 -9.69 14.08
C GLY A 69 9.83 -10.20 13.88
N LEU A 70 8.82 -9.32 13.96
CA LEU A 70 7.40 -9.71 13.89
C LEU A 70 6.68 -9.19 12.65
N VAL A 71 7.20 -8.13 12.03
CA VAL A 71 6.56 -7.51 10.86
C VAL A 71 7.30 -7.80 9.56
N THR A 72 6.59 -7.74 8.43
CA THR A 72 7.15 -8.02 7.09
C THR A 72 8.09 -6.94 6.57
N SER A 73 7.86 -5.67 6.95
CA SER A 73 8.69 -4.53 6.54
C SER A 73 10.02 -4.48 7.30
N LYS A 74 11.09 -3.97 6.66
CA LYS A 74 12.40 -3.83 7.30
C LYS A 74 12.47 -2.53 8.09
N LEU A 75 12.72 -2.62 9.40
CA LEU A 75 12.79 -1.47 10.31
C LEU A 75 14.22 -1.12 10.76
N LEU A 76 15.21 -1.93 10.38
CA LEU A 76 16.62 -1.72 10.72
C LEU A 76 17.51 -1.87 9.48
N PRO A 77 18.55 -1.02 9.32
CA PRO A 77 19.46 -1.07 8.17
C PRO A 77 20.24 -2.38 8.10
N HIS A 78 20.75 -2.84 9.25
CA HIS A 78 21.53 -4.07 9.37
C HIS A 78 20.79 -5.13 10.19
N PHE A 79 21.03 -6.39 9.84
CA PHE A 79 20.59 -7.53 10.63
C PHE A 79 21.74 -8.54 10.72
N ILE A 80 21.90 -9.12 11.91
CA ILE A 80 22.81 -10.24 12.09
C ILE A 80 22.08 -11.48 11.55
N LYS A 81 22.55 -12.06 10.44
CA LYS A 81 22.14 -13.42 10.04
C LYS A 81 22.58 -14.37 11.16
N LYS A 82 21.64 -14.78 12.03
CA LYS A 82 21.91 -15.89 12.95
C LYS A 82 21.98 -17.16 12.10
N ASN A 83 23.20 -17.59 11.79
CA ASN A 83 23.62 -18.84 11.16
C ASN A 83 22.48 -19.77 10.69
N LEU A 84 21.99 -19.51 9.47
CA LEU A 84 21.63 -20.55 8.53
C LEU A 84 22.82 -20.65 7.57
N THR A 85 23.26 -21.88 7.29
CA THR A 85 24.50 -22.23 6.59
C THR A 85 24.85 -21.32 5.42
N THR A 86 26.09 -20.86 5.47
CA THR A 86 26.76 -19.89 4.61
C THR A 86 26.71 -20.27 3.14
N VAL A 87 26.15 -19.38 2.33
CA VAL A 87 26.74 -19.00 1.04
C VAL A 87 26.76 -17.48 1.04
N GLU A 88 27.96 -16.91 1.02
CA GLU A 88 28.16 -15.52 0.70
C GLU A 88 27.87 -15.36 -0.79
N GLU A 89 26.78 -14.67 -1.15
CA GLU A 89 26.62 -14.18 -2.51
C GLU A 89 27.45 -12.90 -2.64
N ASN A 90 28.55 -13.03 -3.37
CA ASN A 90 29.34 -11.93 -3.88
C ASN A 90 28.48 -11.06 -4.79
N GLU A 91 28.63 -9.76 -4.58
CA GLU A 91 28.54 -8.67 -5.56
C GLU A 91 27.22 -8.48 -6.33
N VAL A 92 26.69 -7.27 -6.18
CA VAL A 92 25.61 -6.70 -7.00
C VAL A 92 26.03 -6.80 -8.48
N PRO A 93 25.20 -7.35 -9.38
CA PRO A 93 25.47 -7.24 -10.80
C PRO A 93 25.40 -5.77 -11.19
N THR A 94 26.53 -5.20 -11.60
CA THR A 94 26.55 -3.95 -12.37
C THR A 94 25.84 -4.22 -13.68
N GLU A 95 24.57 -3.84 -13.78
CA GLU A 95 23.90 -3.68 -15.06
C GLU A 95 24.59 -2.52 -15.79
N GLU A 96 25.46 -2.86 -16.75
CA GLU A 96 25.96 -1.91 -17.74
C GLU A 96 24.79 -1.53 -18.67
N GLY A 97 24.04 -0.52 -18.24
CA GLY A 97 22.97 0.11 -19.01
C GLY A 97 23.03 1.62 -18.81
N THR A 98 23.27 2.35 -19.88
CA THR A 98 23.48 3.80 -19.95
C THR A 98 22.27 4.61 -19.47
N THR A 99 22.11 4.78 -18.17
CA THR A 99 21.38 5.90 -17.56
C THR A 99 22.15 6.34 -16.31
N LYS A 100 22.36 7.65 -16.14
CA LYS A 100 22.98 8.20 -14.92
C LYS A 100 22.04 7.95 -13.74
N VAL A 101 22.15 6.80 -13.09
CA VAL A 101 21.45 6.53 -11.83
C VAL A 101 22.16 7.33 -10.74
N ASP A 102 21.42 8.17 -10.02
CA ASP A 102 21.96 8.90 -8.88
C ASP A 102 22.60 7.92 -7.87
N PRO A 103 23.71 8.29 -7.21
CA PRO A 103 24.40 7.39 -6.30
C PRO A 103 23.49 6.96 -5.14
N ILE A 104 23.47 5.66 -4.84
CA ILE A 104 22.78 5.12 -3.67
C ILE A 104 23.48 5.65 -2.41
N ILE A 105 22.74 6.38 -1.57
CA ILE A 105 23.26 6.94 -0.31
C ILE A 105 22.73 6.09 0.86
N PRO A 106 23.62 5.41 1.62
CA PRO A 106 23.19 4.60 2.74
C PRO A 106 22.70 5.47 3.91
N VAL A 107 21.83 4.88 4.73
CA VAL A 107 21.50 5.43 6.06
C VAL A 107 22.65 5.06 7.00
N PRO A 108 23.29 6.03 7.69
CA PRO A 108 24.35 5.74 8.65
C PRO A 108 23.87 4.82 9.77
N GLU A 109 24.79 4.07 10.39
CA GLU A 109 24.45 3.28 11.58
C GLU A 109 24.01 4.20 12.73
N PHE A 110 22.91 3.82 13.40
CA PHE A 110 22.38 4.57 14.54
C PHE A 110 21.90 3.61 15.63
N ASP A 111 21.95 4.08 16.88
CA ASP A 111 21.45 3.32 18.01
C ASP A 111 19.92 3.45 18.10
N ALA A 112 19.21 2.45 17.59
CA ALA A 112 17.75 2.38 17.62
C ALA A 112 17.15 2.36 19.05
N ARG A 113 17.97 2.24 20.10
CA ARG A 113 17.54 2.29 21.51
C ARG A 113 17.37 3.72 22.01
N LEU A 114 18.02 4.70 21.37
CA LEU A 114 18.09 6.09 21.81
C LEU A 114 17.00 6.92 21.14
N GLY A 115 15.84 6.98 21.80
CA GLY A 115 14.70 7.79 21.38
C GLY A 115 14.05 7.37 20.05
N ASN A 116 13.02 8.11 19.68
CA ASN A 116 12.25 7.83 18.48
C ASN A 116 12.87 8.52 17.26
N TRP A 117 13.67 7.79 16.49
CA TRP A 117 14.35 8.28 15.30
C TRP A 117 13.48 8.25 14.02
N GLY A 118 12.34 7.57 14.06
CA GLY A 118 11.44 7.39 12.92
C GLY A 118 11.34 5.93 12.48
N LEU A 119 11.10 5.72 11.19
CA LEU A 119 10.99 4.43 10.55
C LEU A 119 11.96 4.35 9.37
N TYR A 120 12.73 3.26 9.33
CA TYR A 120 13.60 2.93 8.22
C TYR A 120 12.77 2.42 7.06
N ASN A 121 13.07 2.93 5.87
CA ASN A 121 12.51 2.51 4.60
C ASN A 121 13.65 2.02 3.72
N GLU A 122 13.53 0.80 3.21
CA GLU A 122 14.63 0.14 2.49
C GLU A 122 14.83 0.69 1.08
N LYS A 123 13.74 1.04 0.40
CA LYS A 123 13.71 1.47 -1.00
C LYS A 123 13.16 2.89 -1.10
N GLY A 124 13.92 3.77 -1.75
CA GLY A 124 13.58 5.16 -2.07
C GLY A 124 14.41 5.65 -3.25
N ILE A 125 14.18 6.88 -3.70
CA ILE A 125 14.80 7.44 -4.92
C ILE A 125 16.33 7.50 -4.89
N GLN A 126 16.93 7.63 -3.70
CA GLN A 126 18.39 7.64 -3.50
C GLN A 126 18.81 6.57 -2.47
N GLY A 127 18.19 5.39 -2.57
CA GLY A 127 18.41 4.29 -1.62
C GLY A 127 17.58 4.41 -0.34
N PRO A 128 18.00 3.75 0.76
CA PRO A 128 17.22 3.70 2.00
C PRO A 128 17.13 5.06 2.68
N TYR A 129 16.06 5.29 3.44
CA TYR A 129 15.80 6.59 4.09
C TYR A 129 15.06 6.42 5.42
N ILE A 130 14.99 7.52 6.18
CA ILE A 130 14.25 7.62 7.44
C ILE A 130 13.03 8.50 7.24
N SER A 131 11.88 8.05 7.75
CA SER A 131 10.63 8.80 7.71
C SER A 131 9.99 8.90 9.08
N ARG A 132 9.28 10.00 9.32
CA ARG A 132 8.35 10.14 10.45
C ARG A 132 6.90 9.82 10.09
N PHE A 133 6.62 9.58 8.82
CA PHE A 133 5.32 9.12 8.37
C PHE A 133 5.19 7.62 8.63
N GLY A 134 3.94 7.16 8.71
CA GLY A 134 3.64 5.77 8.95
C GLY A 134 4.25 4.84 7.91
N LEU A 135 4.38 3.57 8.26
CA LEU A 135 4.84 2.51 7.36
C LEU A 135 3.82 1.38 7.35
N TYR A 136 3.33 1.05 6.15
CA TYR A 136 2.47 -0.10 5.94
C TYR A 136 3.29 -1.40 6.03
N SER A 137 2.78 -2.36 6.79
CA SER A 137 3.45 -3.63 7.09
C SER A 137 2.41 -4.69 7.44
N ALA A 138 2.86 -5.88 7.85
CA ALA A 138 1.96 -6.94 8.30
C ALA A 138 2.58 -7.87 9.32
N PHE A 139 1.69 -8.49 10.10
CA PHE A 139 1.98 -9.62 10.96
C PHE A 139 1.59 -10.93 10.26
N LEU A 140 2.50 -11.89 10.24
CA LEU A 140 2.24 -13.24 9.75
C LEU A 140 2.20 -14.23 10.91
N ASN A 141 1.54 -15.35 10.70
CA ASN A 141 1.65 -16.49 11.60
C ASN A 141 2.88 -17.34 11.27
N GLY A 142 3.16 -18.35 12.10
CA GLY A 142 4.30 -19.26 11.89
C GLY A 142 4.24 -20.08 10.59
N LYS A 143 3.11 -20.08 9.87
CA LYS A 143 2.95 -20.73 8.55
C LYS A 143 3.13 -19.75 7.38
N GLY A 144 3.39 -18.46 7.65
CA GLY A 144 3.54 -17.42 6.64
C GLY A 144 2.22 -16.86 6.10
N LYS A 145 1.09 -17.15 6.75
CA LYS A 145 -0.23 -16.57 6.40
C LYS A 145 -0.43 -15.25 7.12
N LEU A 146 -1.13 -14.32 6.45
CA LEU A 146 -1.40 -12.99 6.96
C LEU A 146 -2.35 -13.04 8.17
N ILE A 147 -1.88 -12.61 9.34
CA ILE A 147 -2.77 -12.39 10.51
C ILE A 147 -3.55 -11.10 10.27
N THR A 148 -2.83 -10.00 10.04
CA THR A 148 -3.36 -8.69 9.65
C THR A 148 -2.24 -7.82 9.05
N ASP A 149 -2.59 -6.90 8.15
CA ASP A 149 -1.80 -5.70 7.86
C ASP A 149 -1.95 -4.67 8.97
N THR A 150 -1.00 -3.76 9.04
CA THR A 150 -0.90 -2.70 10.04
C THR A 150 -0.18 -1.50 9.45
N ILE A 151 -0.50 -0.31 9.95
CA ILE A 151 0.33 0.88 9.74
C ILE A 151 1.03 1.21 11.05
N ILE A 152 2.36 1.28 10.99
CA ILE A 152 3.22 1.61 12.13
C ILE A 152 3.50 3.10 12.08
N TYR A 153 3.13 3.85 13.12
CA TYR A 153 3.40 5.28 13.24
C TYR A 153 4.46 5.53 14.30
N PRO A 154 5.55 6.25 14.02
CA PRO A 154 6.41 6.75 15.08
C PRO A 154 5.64 7.84 15.84
N THR A 155 5.54 7.71 17.16
CA THR A 155 4.82 8.68 18.01
C THR A 155 5.77 9.34 19.03
N PRO A 156 5.65 10.65 19.28
CA PRO A 156 4.80 11.62 18.55
C PRO A 156 5.27 11.76 17.08
N VAL A 157 4.39 12.15 16.15
CA VAL A 157 4.76 12.30 14.72
C VAL A 157 5.98 13.21 14.53
N THR A 158 6.06 14.30 15.28
CA THR A 158 7.22 15.20 15.37
C THR A 158 7.76 15.26 16.78
N VAL A 159 9.08 15.35 16.90
CA VAL A 159 9.81 15.38 18.17
C VAL A 159 10.36 16.81 18.37
N SER A 160 10.06 17.41 19.52
CA SER A 160 10.74 18.62 20.03
C SER A 160 12.07 18.24 20.70
N GLU A 161 12.92 19.22 21.01
CA GLU A 161 14.28 19.01 21.54
C GLU A 161 14.42 18.01 22.72
N GLN A 162 13.35 17.78 23.50
CA GLN A 162 13.27 16.68 24.46
C GLN A 162 12.95 15.34 23.76
N ILE A 163 14.01 14.63 23.40
CA ILE A 163 13.94 13.27 22.89
C ILE A 163 13.44 12.34 24.01
N SER A 164 12.32 11.65 23.81
CA SER A 164 11.90 10.54 24.68
C SER A 164 13.08 9.58 24.89
N ASN A 165 13.29 9.08 26.10
CA ASN A 165 14.41 8.17 26.39
C ASN A 165 14.41 6.91 25.51
N TYR A 166 13.25 6.53 24.94
CA TYR A 166 13.08 5.31 24.17
C TYR A 166 12.20 5.52 22.92
N PRO A 167 12.37 4.69 21.88
CA PRO A 167 11.47 4.69 20.74
C PRO A 167 10.05 4.28 21.15
N GLU A 168 9.07 4.89 20.50
CA GLU A 168 7.65 4.64 20.73
C GLU A 168 6.89 4.64 19.40
N TYR A 169 6.00 3.66 19.22
CA TYR A 169 5.19 3.52 18.02
C TYR A 169 3.73 3.22 18.36
N LEU A 170 2.84 3.67 17.47
CA LEU A 170 1.44 3.23 17.42
C LEU A 170 1.30 2.22 16.29
N LEU A 171 0.71 1.07 16.58
CA LEU A 171 0.34 0.06 15.59
C LEU A 171 -1.15 0.20 15.33
N GLU A 172 -1.53 0.70 14.16
CA GLU A 172 -2.95 0.76 13.76
C GLU A 172 -3.42 -0.59 13.26
N LEU A 173 -4.58 -1.02 13.76
CA LEU A 173 -5.18 -2.32 13.52
C LEU A 173 -6.72 -2.16 13.48
N HIS A 174 -7.40 -3.11 12.83
CA HIS A 174 -8.85 -3.23 12.99
C HIS A 174 -9.19 -3.88 14.35
N GLY A 175 -10.29 -3.46 14.97
CA GLY A 175 -10.65 -3.83 16.34
C GLY A 175 -10.75 -5.34 16.61
N ASN A 176 -11.21 -6.11 15.62
CA ASN A 176 -11.43 -7.56 15.75
C ASN A 176 -10.14 -8.41 15.83
N VAL A 177 -8.96 -7.86 15.51
CA VAL A 177 -7.69 -8.62 15.50
C VAL A 177 -6.73 -8.20 16.60
N VAL A 178 -7.06 -7.16 17.36
CA VAL A 178 -6.11 -6.50 18.27
C VAL A 178 -5.72 -7.36 19.45
N ASP A 179 -6.68 -8.09 20.03
CA ASP A 179 -6.38 -8.98 21.15
C ASP A 179 -5.50 -10.16 20.70
N LYS A 180 -5.66 -10.60 19.44
CA LYS A 180 -4.77 -11.59 18.81
C LYS A 180 -3.36 -11.04 18.63
N ILE A 181 -3.20 -9.79 18.18
CA ILE A 181 -1.89 -9.15 18.07
C ILE A 181 -1.27 -8.93 19.44
N LEU A 182 -2.02 -8.51 20.46
CA LEU A 182 -1.52 -8.41 21.83
C LEU A 182 -0.99 -9.76 22.34
N HIS A 183 -1.69 -10.86 22.03
CA HIS A 183 -1.23 -12.20 22.37
C HIS A 183 0.06 -12.58 21.64
N VAL A 184 0.19 -12.24 20.35
CA VAL A 184 1.44 -12.41 19.59
C VAL A 184 2.57 -11.61 20.24
N LEU A 185 2.37 -10.31 20.52
CA LEU A 185 3.39 -9.47 21.16
C LEU A 185 3.78 -10.05 22.54
N GLN A 186 2.82 -10.51 23.34
CA GLN A 186 3.07 -11.10 24.65
C GLN A 186 3.87 -12.40 24.57
N THR A 187 3.53 -13.28 23.63
CA THR A 187 4.24 -14.56 23.42
C THR A 187 5.69 -14.34 23.02
N HIS A 188 5.98 -13.32 22.21
CA HIS A 188 7.33 -13.02 21.74
C HIS A 188 8.15 -12.11 22.67
N LYS A 189 7.52 -11.48 23.68
CA LYS A 189 8.12 -10.43 24.53
C LYS A 189 9.38 -10.87 25.27
N LEU A 190 9.52 -12.16 25.63
CA LEU A 190 10.53 -12.68 26.56
C LEU A 190 11.90 -11.98 26.44
N ALA A 191 12.42 -11.52 27.58
CA ALA A 191 13.68 -10.78 27.74
C ALA A 191 13.77 -9.37 27.09
N ASN A 192 12.81 -8.94 26.25
CA ASN A 192 12.83 -7.61 25.65
C ASN A 192 12.33 -6.55 26.64
N LYS A 193 13.06 -5.45 26.75
CA LYS A 193 12.72 -4.28 27.57
C LYS A 193 11.69 -3.42 26.83
N ILE A 194 10.47 -3.93 26.71
CA ILE A 194 9.35 -3.25 26.05
C ILE A 194 8.09 -3.25 26.91
N LYS A 195 7.26 -2.24 26.72
CA LYS A 195 5.88 -2.15 27.21
C LYS A 195 4.97 -1.92 26.03
N PHE A 196 3.83 -2.62 26.00
CA PHE A 196 2.78 -2.36 25.04
C PHE A 196 1.43 -2.39 25.72
N GLU A 197 0.52 -1.56 25.22
CA GLU A 197 -0.84 -1.40 25.76
C GLU A 197 -1.83 -1.17 24.61
N LYS A 198 -3.05 -1.69 24.79
CA LYS A 198 -4.19 -1.35 23.93
C LYS A 198 -4.61 0.08 24.24
N ILE A 199 -4.78 0.90 23.22
CA ILE A 199 -5.38 2.22 23.34
C ILE A 199 -6.89 2.06 23.21
N ASP A 200 -7.63 2.79 24.04
CA ASP A 200 -9.09 2.78 23.94
C ASP A 200 -9.54 3.26 22.56
N HIS A 201 -10.56 2.59 22.00
CA HIS A 201 -11.10 2.87 20.68
C HIS A 201 -11.62 4.31 20.55
N SER A 202 -12.03 4.91 21.67
CA SER A 202 -12.52 6.29 21.73
C SER A 202 -11.40 7.33 21.65
N SER A 203 -10.19 7.00 22.11
CA SER A 203 -9.12 7.99 22.37
C SER A 203 -8.50 8.57 21.10
N LEU A 204 -8.52 7.81 19.99
CA LEU A 204 -7.91 8.18 18.73
C LEU A 204 -8.89 7.99 17.59
N LYS A 205 -8.87 8.91 16.62
CA LYS A 205 -9.66 8.83 15.39
C LYS A 205 -8.74 8.69 14.19
N THR A 206 -9.10 7.77 13.29
CA THR A 206 -8.38 7.53 12.04
C THR A 206 -9.19 8.09 10.87
N TRP A 207 -8.57 8.91 10.05
CA TRP A 207 -9.19 9.50 8.88
C TRP A 207 -8.52 9.02 7.61
N ASP A 208 -9.31 8.59 6.64
CA ASP A 208 -8.88 8.40 5.26
C ASP A 208 -9.09 9.72 4.52
N VAL A 209 -8.08 10.19 3.79
CA VAL A 209 -8.11 11.46 3.07
C VAL A 209 -7.57 11.26 1.67
N GLU A 210 -8.27 11.77 0.66
CA GLU A 210 -7.77 11.85 -0.72
C GLU A 210 -7.71 13.29 -1.17
N VAL A 211 -6.54 13.71 -1.66
CA VAL A 211 -6.31 15.05 -2.19
C VAL A 211 -5.91 14.94 -3.66
N GLN A 212 -6.76 15.49 -4.53
CA GLN A 212 -6.58 15.49 -5.97
C GLN A 212 -6.42 16.92 -6.50
N PHE A 213 -5.38 17.12 -7.30
CA PHE A 213 -5.18 18.34 -8.07
C PHE A 213 -6.25 18.47 -9.18
N PRO A 214 -6.61 19.70 -9.59
CA PRO A 214 -7.49 19.91 -10.73
C PRO A 214 -6.87 19.32 -12.01
N ASN A 215 -7.65 19.17 -13.09
CA ASN A 215 -7.20 18.56 -14.35
C ASN A 215 -5.86 19.15 -14.84
N LEU A 216 -4.78 18.45 -14.49
CA LEU A 216 -3.44 18.77 -14.95
C LEU A 216 -3.27 18.25 -16.37
N PRO A 217 -2.49 18.94 -17.22
CA PRO A 217 -2.01 18.39 -18.47
C PRO A 217 -1.42 16.98 -18.29
N LYS A 218 -1.62 16.10 -19.28
CA LYS A 218 -1.23 14.68 -19.20
C LYS A 218 0.30 14.47 -19.16
N ASP A 219 1.05 15.48 -19.60
CA ASP A 219 2.50 15.51 -19.72
C ASP A 219 3.22 16.00 -18.46
N ILE A 220 2.47 16.48 -17.46
CA ILE A 220 3.03 16.94 -16.19
C ILE A 220 2.98 15.80 -15.17
N GLU A 221 4.10 15.52 -14.49
CA GLU A 221 4.12 14.57 -13.38
C GLU A 221 3.23 15.07 -12.24
N ASN A 222 2.56 14.15 -11.55
CA ASN A 222 1.70 14.49 -10.44
C ASN A 222 2.50 15.31 -9.38
N PRO A 223 2.07 16.54 -9.02
CA PRO A 223 2.85 17.42 -8.15
C PRO A 223 3.13 16.85 -6.75
N TRP A 224 2.41 15.80 -6.33
CA TRP A 224 2.73 15.09 -5.10
C TRP A 224 4.12 14.44 -5.11
N PHE A 225 4.71 14.14 -6.27
CA PHE A 225 6.06 13.57 -6.34
C PHE A 225 7.12 14.57 -5.89
N ASP A 226 7.27 15.64 -6.66
CA ASP A 226 8.25 16.69 -6.39
C ASP A 226 8.06 17.38 -5.04
N ASN A 227 6.80 17.51 -4.60
CA ASN A 227 6.50 18.25 -3.37
C ASN A 227 6.43 17.35 -2.14
N LEU A 228 6.20 16.04 -2.23
CA LEU A 228 6.01 15.20 -1.04
C LEU A 228 6.72 13.85 -1.14
N LEU A 229 6.39 13.02 -2.12
CA LEU A 229 6.78 11.61 -2.15
C LEU A 229 8.28 11.41 -2.33
N ASP A 230 8.90 12.21 -3.18
CA ASP A 230 10.34 12.14 -3.46
C ASP A 230 11.14 12.81 -2.34
N PRO A 231 10.83 14.05 -1.89
CA PRO A 231 11.47 14.65 -0.73
C PRO A 231 11.36 13.82 0.56
N MET A 232 10.25 13.10 0.77
CA MET A 232 10.07 12.20 1.92
C MET A 232 11.08 11.05 1.91
N ALA A 233 11.58 10.65 0.74
CA ALA A 233 12.50 9.53 0.55
C ALA A 233 13.98 9.94 0.57
N LEU A 234 14.29 11.19 0.93
CA LEU A 234 15.67 11.71 0.99
C LEU A 234 16.34 11.63 2.38
N PRO A 235 15.65 11.89 3.52
CA PRO A 235 16.32 11.99 4.81
C PRO A 235 17.09 10.72 5.19
N LYS A 236 18.33 10.90 5.66
CA LYS A 236 19.21 9.78 6.07
C LYS A 236 19.42 9.69 7.59
N ASN A 237 18.84 10.62 8.34
CA ASN A 237 18.93 10.66 9.80
C ASN A 237 17.62 11.17 10.40
N SER A 238 17.48 11.04 11.73
CA SER A 238 16.28 11.41 12.47
C SER A 238 15.97 12.91 12.45
N ILE A 239 17.00 13.76 12.45
CA ILE A 239 16.86 15.22 12.48
C ILE A 239 16.24 15.71 11.17
N ASP A 240 16.78 15.27 10.03
CA ASP A 240 16.28 15.63 8.72
C ASP A 240 14.86 15.08 8.49
N ALA A 241 14.61 13.84 8.92
CA ALA A 241 13.27 13.24 8.84
C ALA A 241 12.25 14.02 9.69
N ASN A 242 12.65 14.45 10.89
CA ASN A 242 11.81 15.27 11.76
C ASN A 242 11.54 16.65 11.16
N ASN A 243 12.58 17.33 10.65
CA ASN A 243 12.44 18.64 10.01
C ASN A 243 11.49 18.56 8.81
N PHE A 244 11.61 17.50 7.99
CA PHE A 244 10.69 17.29 6.87
C PHE A 244 9.25 17.09 7.35
N ALA A 245 9.03 16.27 8.37
CA ALA A 245 7.70 16.04 8.93
C ALA A 245 7.07 17.30 9.55
N VAL A 246 7.86 18.11 10.27
CA VAL A 246 7.44 19.42 10.79
C VAL A 246 7.00 20.33 9.65
N ASN A 247 7.76 20.40 8.55
CA ASN A 247 7.41 21.22 7.40
C ASN A 247 6.09 20.77 6.75
N VAL A 248 5.89 19.46 6.59
CA VAL A 248 4.65 18.92 6.01
C VAL A 248 3.45 19.18 6.94
N LEU A 249 3.58 18.95 8.24
CA LEU A 249 2.51 19.23 9.21
C LEU A 249 2.20 20.72 9.31
N ASN A 250 3.21 21.58 9.27
CA ASN A 250 3.00 23.02 9.21
C ASN A 250 2.24 23.42 7.95
N SER A 251 2.61 22.82 6.82
CA SER A 251 2.01 23.16 5.52
C SER A 251 0.58 22.68 5.38
N LEU A 252 0.31 21.42 5.72
CA LEU A 252 -0.99 20.77 5.52
C LEU A 252 -1.94 20.93 6.71
N PHE A 253 -1.45 21.17 7.92
CA PHE A 253 -2.25 21.17 9.14
C PHE A 253 -1.90 22.32 10.11
N ASN A 254 -1.12 23.32 9.69
CA ASN A 254 -0.67 24.43 10.55
C ASN A 254 -0.02 23.97 11.87
N SER A 255 0.64 22.80 11.86
CA SER A 255 1.22 22.16 13.04
C SER A 255 0.23 21.91 14.18
N ASP A 256 -1.04 21.65 13.86
CA ASP A 256 -2.08 21.39 14.86
C ASP A 256 -1.69 20.19 15.74
N PRO A 257 -1.58 20.36 17.08
CA PRO A 257 -1.10 19.32 17.99
C PRO A 257 -2.04 18.12 18.10
N ARG A 258 -3.27 18.24 17.58
CA ARG A 258 -4.24 17.14 17.53
C ARG A 258 -3.94 16.15 16.41
N ILE A 259 -3.01 16.46 15.49
CA ILE A 259 -2.50 15.50 14.51
C ILE A 259 -1.40 14.65 15.15
N LEU A 260 -1.70 13.37 15.35
CA LEU A 260 -0.86 12.45 16.11
C LEU A 260 -0.05 11.49 15.24
N GLY A 261 -0.47 11.30 13.98
CA GLY A 261 0.21 10.45 13.01
C GLY A 261 -0.28 10.71 11.60
N ILE A 262 0.60 10.57 10.61
CA ILE A 262 0.25 10.63 9.19
C ILE A 262 0.93 9.47 8.48
N TYR A 263 0.18 8.73 7.66
CA TYR A 263 0.70 7.79 6.68
C TYR A 263 0.40 8.35 5.29
N VAL A 264 1.42 8.39 4.45
CA VAL A 264 1.29 8.74 3.03
C VAL A 264 1.10 7.42 2.29
N GLU A 265 -0.02 7.25 1.60
CA GLU A 265 -0.32 6.01 0.87
C GLU A 265 0.69 5.80 -0.26
N ARG A 266 1.45 4.71 -0.19
CA ARG A 266 2.49 4.34 -1.17
C ARG A 266 2.09 3.16 -2.03
N ARG A 267 1.05 2.40 -1.68
CA ARG A 267 0.61 1.22 -2.43
C ARG A 267 0.10 1.57 -3.83
N THR A 268 -0.36 2.81 -4.01
CA THR A 268 -0.85 3.35 -5.29
C THR A 268 0.20 4.21 -6.03
N GLU A 269 1.45 4.26 -5.55
CA GLU A 269 2.46 5.17 -6.10
C GLU A 269 2.68 4.97 -7.61
N SER A 270 2.71 3.72 -8.07
CA SER A 270 2.86 3.38 -9.49
C SER A 270 1.71 3.93 -10.34
N MET A 271 0.48 3.98 -9.81
CA MET A 271 -0.64 4.63 -10.50
C MET A 271 -0.43 6.14 -10.58
N SER A 272 -0.07 6.77 -9.47
CA SER A 272 0.10 8.23 -9.43
C SER A 272 1.22 8.75 -10.34
N ARG A 273 2.26 7.94 -10.64
CA ARG A 273 3.30 8.33 -11.61
C ARG A 273 2.79 8.35 -13.06
N HIS A 274 1.82 7.48 -13.39
CA HIS A 274 1.29 7.38 -14.77
C HIS A 274 0.08 8.30 -15.02
N TYR A 275 -0.60 8.74 -13.95
CA TYR A 275 -1.81 9.56 -14.04
C TYR A 275 -1.65 10.84 -13.22
N SER A 276 -1.41 11.96 -13.91
CA SER A 276 -1.11 13.26 -13.31
C SER A 276 -2.16 13.77 -12.33
N THR A 277 -3.42 13.37 -12.51
CA THR A 277 -4.56 13.75 -11.67
C THR A 277 -4.96 12.70 -10.64
N PHE A 278 -4.21 11.60 -10.51
CA PHE A 278 -4.52 10.57 -9.51
C PHE A 278 -4.47 11.16 -8.09
N PRO A 279 -5.50 10.93 -7.25
CA PRO A 279 -5.51 11.44 -5.88
C PRO A 279 -4.37 10.84 -5.06
N GLN A 280 -3.69 11.67 -4.26
CA GLN A 280 -2.83 11.15 -3.20
C GLN A 280 -3.67 10.88 -1.96
N SER A 281 -3.61 9.64 -1.48
CA SER A 281 -4.29 9.23 -0.26
C SER A 281 -3.39 9.39 0.96
N PHE A 282 -3.99 9.70 2.10
CA PHE A 282 -3.35 9.79 3.40
C PHE A 282 -4.21 9.06 4.43
N ARG A 283 -3.55 8.49 5.45
CA ARG A 283 -4.21 8.16 6.70
C ARG A 283 -3.74 9.11 7.78
N VAL A 284 -4.67 9.80 8.42
CA VAL A 284 -4.37 10.80 9.45
C VAL A 284 -4.94 10.33 10.77
N VAL A 285 -4.08 10.20 11.77
CA VAL A 285 -4.46 9.83 13.15
C VAL A 285 -4.57 11.12 13.95
N THR A 286 -5.69 11.27 14.66
CA THR A 286 -5.99 12.45 15.46
C THR A 286 -6.45 12.10 16.86
N SER A 287 -6.39 13.06 17.78
CA SER A 287 -7.05 12.93 19.09
C SER A 287 -8.57 12.83 18.94
N GLU A 288 -9.25 12.23 19.92
CA GLU A 288 -10.71 12.13 19.98
C GLU A 288 -11.48 13.46 19.79
N GLN A 289 -10.86 14.59 20.13
CA GLN A 289 -11.44 15.94 20.06
C GLN A 289 -11.67 16.46 18.62
N VAL A 290 -11.14 15.78 17.61
CA VAL A 290 -11.32 16.20 16.20
C VAL A 290 -12.62 15.60 15.68
N ASP A 291 -13.64 16.41 15.43
CA ASP A 291 -14.92 15.95 14.86
C ASP A 291 -15.00 16.08 13.34
N ASP A 292 -14.15 16.93 12.77
CA ASP A 292 -14.11 17.22 11.34
C ASP A 292 -12.69 17.58 10.93
N LEU A 293 -12.01 16.64 10.28
CA LEU A 293 -10.63 16.82 9.85
C LEU A 293 -10.48 17.96 8.82
N SER A 294 -11.50 18.24 8.01
CA SER A 294 -11.42 19.29 6.99
C SER A 294 -11.14 20.67 7.59
N LYS A 295 -11.56 20.91 8.84
CA LYS A 295 -11.32 22.17 9.56
C LYS A 295 -9.86 22.35 9.99
N LEU A 296 -9.08 21.27 10.06
CA LEU A 296 -7.67 21.29 10.42
C LEU A 296 -6.78 21.36 9.17
N PHE A 297 -7.29 20.93 8.01
CA PHE A 297 -6.53 20.94 6.77
C PHE A 297 -6.34 22.36 6.22
N ASN A 298 -5.12 22.71 5.89
CA ASN A 298 -4.75 24.04 5.39
C ASN A 298 -4.92 24.12 3.87
N PHE A 299 -6.13 24.44 3.42
CA PHE A 299 -6.40 24.62 1.98
C PHE A 299 -5.64 25.80 1.36
N ASN A 300 -5.21 26.79 2.14
CA ASN A 300 -4.52 27.98 1.64
C ASN A 300 -3.10 27.71 1.12
N VAL A 301 -2.58 26.50 1.33
CA VAL A 301 -1.28 26.10 0.77
C VAL A 301 -1.37 25.79 -0.73
N PHE A 302 -2.59 25.67 -1.27
CA PHE A 302 -2.85 25.44 -2.69
C PHE A 302 -3.39 26.70 -3.35
N ASP A 303 -2.97 26.96 -4.59
CA ASP A 303 -3.37 28.14 -5.37
C ASP A 303 -4.73 27.97 -6.08
N PHE A 304 -5.55 27.01 -5.63
CA PHE A 304 -6.86 26.69 -6.21
C PHE A 304 -7.85 26.25 -5.11
N PRO A 305 -9.16 26.47 -5.31
CA PRO A 305 -10.17 26.03 -4.37
C PRO A 305 -10.38 24.51 -4.40
N PHE A 306 -10.93 23.95 -3.32
CA PHE A 306 -11.30 22.55 -3.23
C PHE A 306 -12.80 22.35 -3.13
N GLN A 307 -13.31 21.34 -3.82
CA GLN A 307 -14.55 20.67 -3.46
C GLN A 307 -14.27 19.71 -2.31
N VAL A 308 -14.82 20.02 -1.13
CA VAL A 308 -14.63 19.24 0.10
C VAL A 308 -15.81 18.29 0.29
N ASN A 309 -15.56 16.99 0.27
CA ASN A 309 -16.58 15.95 0.40
C ASN A 309 -16.28 15.04 1.60
N LYS A 310 -17.16 15.08 2.61
CA LYS A 310 -17.17 14.05 3.65
C LYS A 310 -17.83 12.79 3.08
N LYS A 311 -17.10 11.68 3.03
CA LYS A 311 -17.56 10.38 2.54
C LYS A 311 -17.93 9.47 3.70
N ALA A 312 -18.80 8.50 3.46
CA ALA A 312 -19.01 7.40 4.39
C ALA A 312 -17.87 6.37 4.26
N SER A 313 -17.60 5.62 5.34
CA SER A 313 -16.57 4.56 5.38
C SER A 313 -16.75 3.53 4.26
N VAL A 314 -18.01 3.15 4.00
CA VAL A 314 -18.44 2.25 2.91
C VAL A 314 -18.00 2.76 1.54
N GLN A 315 -18.11 4.06 1.26
CA GLN A 315 -17.70 4.63 -0.03
C GLN A 315 -16.18 4.61 -0.21
N VAL A 316 -15.44 4.87 0.86
CA VAL A 316 -13.97 4.78 0.84
C VAL A 316 -13.52 3.33 0.60
N ARG A 317 -14.21 2.37 1.21
CA ARG A 317 -13.98 0.94 1.00
C ARG A 317 -14.26 0.51 -0.44
N GLU A 318 -15.36 0.98 -1.04
CA GLU A 318 -15.69 0.76 -2.45
C GLU A 318 -14.60 1.32 -3.39
N ILE A 319 -14.13 2.56 -3.17
CA ILE A 319 -13.04 3.18 -3.94
C ILE A 319 -11.74 2.38 -3.81
N ARG A 320 -11.45 1.85 -2.62
CA ARG A 320 -10.28 1.00 -2.38
C ARG A 320 -10.34 -0.30 -3.18
N PHE A 321 -11.52 -0.93 -3.27
CA PHE A 321 -11.72 -2.14 -4.07
C PHE A 321 -11.58 -1.89 -5.56
N GLN A 322 -11.98 -0.72 -6.08
CA GLN A 322 -11.72 -0.34 -7.47
C GLN A 322 -10.22 -0.33 -7.80
N LYS A 323 -9.37 0.03 -6.82
CA LYS A 323 -7.91 0.03 -6.96
C LYS A 323 -7.28 -1.35 -6.74
N GLY A 324 -8.06 -2.37 -6.40
CA GLY A 324 -7.57 -3.71 -6.09
C GLY A 324 -6.82 -3.79 -4.75
N LEU A 325 -7.16 -2.92 -3.80
CA LEU A 325 -6.53 -2.84 -2.49
C LEU A 325 -7.46 -3.36 -1.38
N ILE A 326 -6.85 -3.77 -0.28
CA ILE A 326 -7.52 -4.23 0.95
C ILE A 326 -6.98 -3.45 2.15
N ASP A 327 -7.68 -3.51 3.27
CA ASP A 327 -7.31 -2.84 4.51
C ASP A 327 -7.80 -3.62 5.74
N SER A 328 -6.87 -4.36 6.35
CA SER A 328 -7.09 -5.13 7.57
C SER A 328 -8.15 -6.23 7.45
N THR A 329 -8.42 -6.87 8.58
CA THR A 329 -9.35 -8.00 8.76
C THR A 329 -10.82 -7.59 8.65
N GLU A 330 -11.09 -6.36 8.23
CA GLU A 330 -12.37 -5.91 7.70
C GLU A 330 -12.63 -6.58 6.33
N ASP A 331 -11.60 -6.67 5.48
CA ASP A 331 -11.72 -7.11 4.09
C ASP A 331 -11.42 -8.60 3.89
N TYR A 332 -10.63 -9.22 4.75
CA TYR A 332 -10.24 -10.62 4.65
C TYR A 332 -10.28 -11.34 5.99
N ILE A 333 -10.38 -12.67 5.92
CA ILE A 333 -10.33 -13.57 7.06
C ILE A 333 -8.87 -13.78 7.47
N SER A 334 -8.57 -13.51 8.74
CA SER A 334 -7.24 -13.71 9.32
C SER A 334 -6.72 -15.14 9.07
N GLU A 335 -5.43 -15.24 8.73
CA GLU A 335 -4.67 -16.49 8.51
C GLU A 335 -5.08 -17.34 7.31
N THR A 336 -5.88 -16.81 6.38
CA THR A 336 -6.30 -17.56 5.18
C THR A 336 -5.44 -17.27 3.95
N LEU A 337 -4.94 -16.03 3.80
CA LEU A 337 -4.27 -15.54 2.59
C LEU A 337 -2.75 -15.38 2.82
N LEU A 338 -1.96 -15.49 1.75
CA LEU A 338 -0.54 -15.13 1.76
C LEU A 338 -0.36 -13.65 1.40
N PRO A 339 0.62 -12.93 1.99
CA PRO A 339 0.89 -11.54 1.61
C PRO A 339 1.20 -11.37 0.11
N LEU A 340 1.88 -12.32 -0.53
CA LEU A 340 2.15 -12.28 -1.98
C LEU A 340 0.89 -12.50 -2.83
N GLU A 341 -0.07 -13.29 -2.35
CA GLU A 341 -1.39 -13.40 -3.01
C GLU A 341 -2.12 -12.05 -2.98
N LEU A 342 -1.79 -11.16 -2.02
CA LEU A 342 -2.36 -9.82 -1.86
C LEU A 342 -1.46 -8.71 -2.43
N ASN A 343 -0.49 -9.07 -3.28
CA ASN A 343 0.36 -8.13 -4.01
C ASN A 343 1.34 -7.30 -3.15
N PHE A 344 1.67 -7.77 -1.94
CA PHE A 344 2.58 -7.03 -1.06
C PHE A 344 3.98 -6.82 -1.65
N ASP A 345 4.38 -7.68 -2.59
CA ASP A 345 5.62 -7.56 -3.36
C ASP A 345 5.65 -6.34 -4.31
N PHE A 346 4.48 -5.84 -4.72
CA PHE A 346 4.38 -4.62 -5.53
C PHE A 346 4.35 -3.34 -4.69
N PHE A 347 4.18 -3.44 -3.37
CA PHE A 347 4.06 -2.27 -2.50
C PHE A 347 5.41 -1.87 -1.92
N PRO A 348 5.86 -0.61 -2.12
CA PRO A 348 7.13 -0.14 -1.59
C PRO A 348 7.23 -0.38 -0.07
N ASN A 349 8.38 -0.91 0.37
CA ASN A 349 8.73 -1.10 1.78
C ASN A 349 7.76 -1.93 2.63
N THR A 350 6.81 -2.66 2.02
CA THR A 350 5.79 -3.45 2.74
C THR A 350 6.31 -4.81 3.15
N ILE A 351 7.06 -5.47 2.27
CA ILE A 351 7.75 -6.73 2.54
C ILE A 351 9.20 -6.64 2.08
N SER A 352 10.11 -7.10 2.93
CA SER A 352 11.54 -7.13 2.62
C SER A 352 12.02 -8.56 2.47
N THR A 353 12.66 -8.84 1.35
CA THR A 353 13.42 -10.09 1.11
C THR A 353 14.85 -10.00 1.65
N ASN A 354 15.33 -8.78 1.95
CA ASN A 354 16.69 -8.51 2.43
C ASN A 354 16.71 -8.02 3.89
N LYS A 355 15.95 -8.69 4.77
CA LYS A 355 15.98 -8.45 6.23
C LYS A 355 16.25 -9.74 6.99
N GLY A 356 16.58 -9.59 8.27
CA GLY A 356 16.77 -10.72 9.18
C GLY A 356 15.47 -11.47 9.46
N CYS A 357 15.60 -12.61 10.15
CA CYS A 357 14.49 -13.50 10.40
C CYS A 357 13.29 -12.79 11.03
N TYR A 358 12.13 -12.92 10.38
CA TYR A 358 10.84 -12.52 10.94
C TYR A 358 9.84 -13.69 10.89
N VAL A 359 8.82 -13.64 11.73
CA VAL A 359 7.82 -14.71 11.84
C VAL A 359 7.12 -14.95 10.49
N GLY A 360 7.09 -16.21 10.04
CA GLY A 360 6.37 -16.62 8.84
C GLY A 360 7.10 -16.30 7.52
N GLN A 361 8.38 -15.94 7.57
CA GLN A 361 9.15 -15.61 6.38
C GLN A 361 9.38 -16.79 5.44
N GLU A 362 9.44 -18.03 5.93
CA GLU A 362 9.93 -19.18 5.17
C GLU A 362 9.09 -19.45 3.93
N LEU A 363 7.76 -19.44 4.09
CA LEU A 363 6.85 -19.65 2.98
C LEU A 363 6.90 -18.47 2.01
N THR A 364 6.92 -17.25 2.54
CA THR A 364 6.94 -16.04 1.72
C THR A 364 8.23 -15.92 0.91
N ALA A 365 9.38 -16.15 1.53
CA ALA A 365 10.69 -16.17 0.87
C ALA A 365 10.79 -17.29 -0.16
N ARG A 366 10.29 -18.50 0.15
CA ARG A 366 10.25 -19.62 -0.81
C ARG A 366 9.38 -19.31 -2.02
N THR A 367 8.16 -18.79 -1.80
CA THR A 367 7.26 -18.42 -2.90
C THR A 367 7.87 -17.30 -3.76
N TYR A 368 8.54 -16.33 -3.14
CA TYR A 368 9.27 -15.30 -3.88
C TYR A 368 10.43 -15.88 -4.70
N ALA A 369 11.30 -16.69 -4.09
CA ALA A 369 12.48 -17.26 -4.73
C ALA A 369 12.14 -18.25 -5.87
N THR A 370 11.08 -19.05 -5.69
CA THR A 370 10.63 -19.99 -6.72
C THR A 370 9.92 -19.30 -7.88
N GLY A 371 9.39 -18.09 -7.69
CA GLY A 371 8.58 -17.37 -8.67
C GLY A 371 7.20 -17.99 -8.93
N ILE A 372 6.86 -19.13 -8.32
CA ILE A 372 5.62 -19.85 -8.57
C ILE A 372 4.52 -19.30 -7.65
N LEU A 373 3.92 -18.18 -8.06
CA LEU A 373 2.68 -17.67 -7.47
C LEU A 373 1.51 -17.89 -8.43
N ARG A 374 0.53 -18.69 -8.02
CA ARG A 374 -0.57 -19.16 -8.90
C ARG A 374 -1.86 -18.37 -8.77
N LYS A 375 -1.95 -17.45 -7.80
CA LYS A 375 -3.14 -16.61 -7.56
C LYS A 375 -2.70 -15.23 -7.11
N ARG A 376 -3.38 -14.19 -7.57
CA ARG A 376 -3.23 -12.82 -7.04
C ARG A 376 -4.58 -12.15 -6.89
N LEU A 377 -4.63 -11.18 -5.98
CA LEU A 377 -5.78 -10.36 -5.71
C LEU A 377 -5.97 -9.36 -6.85
N VAL A 378 -7.16 -9.35 -7.46
CA VAL A 378 -7.53 -8.45 -8.55
C VAL A 378 -8.80 -7.69 -8.17
N PRO A 379 -8.97 -6.44 -8.62
CA PRO A 379 -10.25 -5.76 -8.53
C PRO A 379 -11.29 -6.48 -9.40
N VAL A 380 -12.54 -6.52 -8.95
CA VAL A 380 -13.66 -7.13 -9.67
C VAL A 380 -14.89 -6.24 -9.62
N LYS A 381 -15.73 -6.34 -10.64
CA LYS A 381 -17.09 -5.80 -10.64
C LYS A 381 -18.10 -6.94 -10.59
N LEU A 382 -19.13 -6.81 -9.78
CA LEU A 382 -20.18 -7.80 -9.60
C LEU A 382 -21.50 -7.25 -10.13
N ASP A 383 -22.16 -8.03 -10.99
CA ASP A 383 -23.54 -7.77 -11.39
C ASP A 383 -24.46 -8.59 -10.51
N ASN A 384 -25.60 -8.02 -10.09
CA ASN A 384 -26.54 -8.64 -9.16
C ASN A 384 -25.89 -9.07 -7.82
N TYR A 385 -24.95 -8.29 -7.30
CA TYR A 385 -24.24 -8.56 -6.04
C TYR A 385 -25.17 -8.75 -4.83
N GLN A 386 -26.40 -8.24 -4.90
CA GLN A 386 -27.43 -8.41 -3.87
C GLN A 386 -27.86 -9.87 -3.68
N LEU A 387 -27.59 -10.73 -4.66
CA LEU A 387 -27.88 -12.17 -4.59
C LEU A 387 -26.81 -12.96 -3.85
N LEU A 388 -25.68 -12.35 -3.47
CA LEU A 388 -24.61 -13.05 -2.76
C LEU A 388 -25.15 -13.68 -1.48
N ASP A 389 -24.88 -14.97 -1.30
CA ASP A 389 -25.25 -15.67 -0.07
C ASP A 389 -24.51 -15.05 1.11
N THR A 390 -25.26 -14.69 2.16
CA THR A 390 -24.68 -14.34 3.45
C THR A 390 -24.22 -15.63 4.12
N ASP A 391 -22.94 -15.96 4.03
CA ASP A 391 -22.39 -17.12 4.73
C ASP A 391 -22.18 -16.81 6.23
N PRO A 392 -22.90 -17.47 7.16
CA PRO A 392 -22.71 -17.29 8.60
C PRO A 392 -21.33 -17.75 9.09
N GLU A 393 -20.66 -18.67 8.38
CA GLU A 393 -19.29 -19.10 8.70
C GLU A 393 -18.21 -18.26 8.01
N ARG A 394 -18.62 -17.26 7.22
CA ARG A 394 -17.76 -16.34 6.47
C ARG A 394 -16.69 -17.07 5.66
N LYS A 395 -17.06 -17.97 4.76
CA LYS A 395 -16.13 -18.50 3.73
C LYS A 395 -16.13 -17.59 2.51
N TYR A 396 -15.03 -17.61 1.77
CA TYR A 396 -14.94 -16.90 0.50
C TYR A 396 -15.77 -17.62 -0.57
N ALA A 397 -16.55 -16.87 -1.34
CA ALA A 397 -17.34 -17.43 -2.44
C ALA A 397 -16.41 -17.87 -3.59
N GLU A 398 -16.57 -19.10 -4.04
CA GLU A 398 -15.86 -19.63 -5.21
C GLU A 398 -16.52 -19.08 -6.49
N PHE A 399 -15.71 -18.67 -7.46
CA PHE A 399 -16.20 -18.31 -8.80
C PHE A 399 -15.53 -19.15 -9.87
N HIS A 400 -16.28 -19.40 -10.95
CA HIS A 400 -15.90 -20.28 -12.06
C HIS A 400 -15.85 -19.49 -13.37
N ILE A 401 -15.15 -20.06 -14.35
CA ILE A 401 -15.10 -19.58 -15.73
C ILE A 401 -16.07 -20.41 -16.58
N ASP A 402 -16.74 -19.83 -17.55
CA ASP A 402 -17.67 -20.60 -18.38
C ASP A 402 -16.97 -21.66 -19.26
N ASN A 403 -17.63 -22.80 -19.43
CA ASN A 403 -17.07 -24.08 -19.89
C ASN A 403 -16.56 -24.08 -21.34
N VAL A 404 -16.90 -23.08 -22.15
CA VAL A 404 -16.47 -23.01 -23.56
C VAL A 404 -14.96 -22.77 -23.66
N VAL A 405 -14.40 -21.94 -22.75
CA VAL A 405 -12.98 -21.57 -22.76
C VAL A 405 -12.11 -22.68 -22.14
N GLU A 406 -12.63 -23.41 -21.16
CA GLU A 406 -11.87 -24.47 -20.47
C GLU A 406 -11.51 -25.66 -21.39
N LYS A 407 -12.37 -26.00 -22.37
CA LYS A 407 -12.03 -27.02 -23.38
C LYS A 407 -10.78 -26.66 -24.18
N SER A 408 -10.62 -25.39 -24.56
CA SER A 408 -9.41 -24.93 -25.27
C SER A 408 -8.16 -24.85 -24.39
N LEU A 409 -8.31 -24.61 -23.08
CA LEU A 409 -7.18 -24.55 -22.14
C LEU A 409 -6.72 -25.93 -21.68
N ALA A 410 -7.64 -26.88 -21.49
CA ALA A 410 -7.35 -28.26 -21.09
C ALA A 410 -6.69 -29.09 -22.21
N GLU A 411 -6.90 -28.72 -23.48
CA GLU A 411 -6.25 -29.38 -24.63
C GLU A 411 -4.74 -29.08 -24.73
N ASN A 412 -4.21 -28.09 -23.98
CA ASN A 412 -2.81 -27.69 -24.00
C ASN A 412 -1.91 -28.34 -22.93
N GLU A 413 -2.43 -29.19 -22.04
CA GLU A 413 -1.61 -30.02 -21.16
C GLU A 413 -1.72 -31.51 -21.51
N PRO A 414 -0.67 -32.13 -22.10
CA PRO A 414 -0.64 -33.57 -22.27
C PRO A 414 -0.32 -34.24 -20.94
N THR A 415 -1.34 -34.65 -20.17
CA THR A 415 -1.12 -35.61 -19.08
C THR A 415 -0.98 -37.01 -19.66
N LEU A 416 0.23 -37.38 -20.06
CA LEU A 416 0.56 -38.77 -20.36
C LEU A 416 0.58 -39.55 -19.03
N ASN A 417 -0.40 -40.42 -18.82
CA ASN A 417 -0.48 -41.26 -17.63
C ASN A 417 0.06 -42.67 -17.99
N PRO A 418 1.31 -43.03 -17.64
CA PRO A 418 1.96 -44.23 -18.18
C PRO A 418 1.51 -45.56 -17.56
N PHE A 419 0.51 -45.57 -16.66
CA PHE A 419 0.14 -46.76 -15.87
C PHE A 419 -1.32 -47.21 -15.98
N THR A 420 -2.12 -46.70 -16.92
CA THR A 420 -3.54 -47.08 -17.02
C THR A 420 -3.99 -47.33 -18.47
N ASN A 421 -4.26 -48.59 -18.80
CA ASN A 421 -4.89 -49.02 -20.07
C ASN A 421 -6.44 -49.07 -20.01
N LYS A 422 -7.06 -48.38 -19.05
CA LYS A 422 -8.52 -48.21 -19.01
C LYS A 422 -8.88 -46.74 -19.28
N PRO A 423 -9.84 -46.46 -20.18
CA PRO A 423 -10.37 -45.11 -20.29
C PRO A 423 -10.99 -44.72 -18.94
N PRO A 424 -10.71 -43.51 -18.42
CA PRO A 424 -11.30 -43.08 -17.17
C PRO A 424 -12.82 -42.98 -17.33
N GLU A 425 -13.57 -43.60 -16.43
CA GLU A 425 -15.00 -43.31 -16.26
C GLU A 425 -15.17 -41.79 -16.12
N ARG A 426 -15.97 -41.18 -17.00
CA ARG A 426 -16.32 -39.76 -16.96
C ARG A 426 -17.25 -39.49 -15.77
N THR A 427 -16.72 -39.58 -14.56
CA THR A 427 -17.28 -38.82 -13.44
C THR A 427 -17.17 -37.34 -13.82
N LYS A 428 -18.26 -36.57 -13.71
CA LYS A 428 -18.21 -35.11 -13.91
C LYS A 428 -17.18 -34.56 -12.93
N ARG A 429 -15.95 -34.32 -13.38
CA ARG A 429 -14.92 -33.65 -12.57
C ARG A 429 -15.54 -32.33 -12.13
N LYS A 430 -15.67 -32.12 -10.82
CA LYS A 430 -16.02 -30.80 -10.28
C LYS A 430 -15.05 -29.81 -10.90
N GLN A 431 -15.57 -28.85 -11.64
CA GLN A 431 -14.78 -27.80 -12.26
C GLN A 431 -13.97 -27.10 -11.17
N ARG A 432 -12.67 -26.92 -11.39
CA ARG A 432 -11.84 -26.21 -10.42
C ARG A 432 -12.29 -24.75 -10.40
N PRO A 433 -12.46 -24.11 -9.24
CA PRO A 433 -12.76 -22.68 -9.18
C PRO A 433 -11.67 -21.87 -9.87
N ALA A 434 -12.09 -20.90 -10.68
CA ALA A 434 -11.21 -19.89 -11.28
C ALA A 434 -10.62 -18.96 -10.21
N GLY A 435 -11.32 -18.79 -9.08
CA GLY A 435 -10.85 -18.00 -7.96
C GLY A 435 -11.80 -17.93 -6.77
N LEU A 436 -11.49 -17.02 -5.86
CA LEU A 436 -12.26 -16.73 -4.63
C LEU A 436 -12.60 -15.24 -4.54
N LEU A 437 -13.86 -14.89 -4.35
CA LEU A 437 -14.26 -13.54 -3.97
C LEU A 437 -13.86 -13.30 -2.50
N ILE A 438 -12.96 -12.35 -2.26
CA ILE A 438 -12.43 -12.07 -0.92
C ILE A 438 -13.35 -11.11 -0.18
N SER A 439 -13.78 -10.05 -0.86
CA SER A 439 -14.72 -9.07 -0.32
C SER A 439 -15.38 -8.28 -1.43
N ASN A 440 -16.54 -7.70 -1.12
CA ASN A 440 -17.20 -6.71 -1.96
C ASN A 440 -17.83 -5.60 -1.11
N GLU A 441 -18.03 -4.47 -1.76
CA GLU A 441 -18.81 -3.33 -1.28
C GLU A 441 -19.61 -2.79 -2.46
N GLY A 442 -20.94 -2.94 -2.38
CA GLY A 442 -21.80 -2.73 -3.55
C GLY A 442 -21.36 -3.58 -4.75
N LEU A 443 -21.21 -2.92 -5.90
CA LEU A 443 -20.84 -3.56 -7.17
C LEU A 443 -19.34 -3.79 -7.35
N TYR A 444 -18.49 -3.28 -6.45
CA TYR A 444 -17.04 -3.44 -6.55
C TYR A 444 -16.55 -4.40 -5.49
N GLY A 445 -15.50 -5.14 -5.81
CA GLY A 445 -14.88 -6.06 -4.87
C GLY A 445 -13.46 -6.39 -5.24
N VAL A 446 -12.89 -7.30 -4.48
CA VAL A 446 -11.57 -7.87 -4.71
C VAL A 446 -11.63 -9.38 -4.63
N ALA A 447 -10.92 -10.04 -5.54
CA ALA A 447 -10.96 -11.48 -5.68
C ALA A 447 -9.57 -12.07 -5.92
N LEU A 448 -9.29 -13.22 -5.35
CA LEU A 448 -8.12 -14.01 -5.74
C LEU A 448 -8.40 -14.73 -7.04
N LEU A 449 -7.76 -14.31 -8.13
CA LEU A 449 -7.85 -14.94 -9.44
C LEU A 449 -6.62 -15.79 -9.70
N ARG A 450 -6.81 -17.00 -10.27
CA ARG A 450 -5.71 -17.85 -10.70
C ARG A 450 -4.98 -17.23 -11.89
N THR A 451 -3.65 -17.24 -11.86
CA THR A 451 -2.81 -16.58 -12.87
C THR A 451 -2.97 -17.18 -14.27
N GLU A 452 -3.33 -18.47 -14.37
CA GLU A 452 -3.65 -19.14 -15.64
C GLU A 452 -4.86 -18.51 -16.37
N HIS A 453 -5.74 -17.80 -15.66
CA HIS A 453 -6.88 -17.09 -16.25
C HIS A 453 -6.60 -15.62 -16.55
N PHE A 454 -5.38 -15.12 -16.33
CA PHE A 454 -5.07 -13.70 -16.57
C PHE A 454 -5.15 -13.31 -18.05
N SER A 455 -4.75 -14.21 -18.95
CA SER A 455 -4.90 -13.96 -20.39
C SER A 455 -6.38 -13.78 -20.76
N ALA A 456 -7.21 -14.72 -20.32
CA ALA A 456 -8.66 -14.66 -20.49
C ALA A 456 -9.29 -13.41 -19.86
N ALA A 457 -8.85 -13.02 -18.66
CA ALA A 457 -9.42 -11.90 -17.93
C ALA A 457 -8.97 -10.51 -18.43
N PHE A 458 -7.73 -10.38 -18.91
CA PHE A 458 -7.11 -9.05 -19.13
C PHE A 458 -6.50 -8.84 -20.52
N SER A 459 -6.42 -9.89 -21.34
CA SER A 459 -5.78 -9.85 -22.66
C SER A 459 -6.65 -10.42 -23.79
N SER A 460 -7.84 -10.93 -23.48
CA SER A 460 -8.79 -11.46 -24.47
C SER A 460 -9.57 -10.35 -25.14
N ASP A 461 -9.68 -10.41 -26.47
CA ASP A 461 -10.56 -9.54 -27.26
C ASP A 461 -12.04 -9.96 -27.12
N GLU A 462 -12.29 -11.23 -26.80
CA GLU A 462 -13.63 -11.74 -26.51
C GLU A 462 -13.92 -11.74 -25.00
N PRO A 463 -15.12 -11.32 -24.57
CA PRO A 463 -15.47 -11.25 -23.16
C PRO A 463 -15.62 -12.66 -22.58
N VAL A 464 -14.74 -13.01 -21.67
CA VAL A 464 -14.82 -14.26 -20.90
C VAL A 464 -15.68 -14.02 -19.66
N GLU A 465 -16.72 -14.85 -19.50
CA GLU A 465 -17.62 -14.75 -18.36
C GLU A 465 -17.11 -15.58 -17.18
N PHE A 466 -17.06 -14.91 -16.02
CA PHE A 466 -16.88 -15.56 -14.74
C PHE A 466 -18.15 -15.39 -13.91
N TYR A 467 -18.48 -16.38 -13.08
CA TYR A 467 -19.70 -16.36 -12.28
C TYR A 467 -19.53 -17.03 -10.92
N ILE A 468 -20.29 -16.53 -9.94
CA ILE A 468 -20.54 -17.19 -8.65
C ILE A 468 -21.94 -17.79 -8.73
N THR A 469 -22.06 -19.09 -8.46
CA THR A 469 -23.37 -19.74 -8.33
C THR A 469 -23.78 -19.73 -6.86
N THR A 470 -24.91 -19.09 -6.58
CA THR A 470 -25.48 -19.00 -5.23
C THR A 470 -26.07 -20.35 -4.78
N THR A 471 -26.38 -20.49 -3.49
CA THR A 471 -27.06 -21.67 -2.93
C THR A 471 -28.42 -21.93 -3.57
N LYS A 472 -29.07 -20.89 -4.13
CA LYS A 472 -30.35 -20.96 -4.84
C LYS A 472 -30.20 -21.30 -6.33
N GLY A 473 -28.97 -21.44 -6.83
CA GLY A 473 -28.68 -21.74 -8.24
C GLY A 473 -28.70 -20.51 -9.15
N GLU A 474 -28.78 -19.30 -8.60
CA GLU A 474 -28.66 -18.05 -9.36
C GLU A 474 -27.19 -17.73 -9.64
N ASN A 475 -26.89 -17.21 -10.82
CA ASN A 475 -25.54 -16.82 -11.21
C ASN A 475 -25.32 -15.31 -11.06
N ILE A 476 -24.27 -14.96 -10.33
CA ILE A 476 -23.77 -13.59 -10.16
C ILE A 476 -22.56 -13.45 -11.05
N LYS A 477 -22.64 -12.57 -12.04
CA LYS A 477 -21.52 -12.31 -12.95
C LYS A 477 -20.43 -11.54 -12.23
N ILE A 478 -19.20 -12.01 -12.34
CA ILE A 478 -18.00 -11.35 -11.81
C ILE A 478 -17.10 -10.97 -12.98
N THR A 479 -16.72 -9.71 -13.06
CA THR A 479 -15.89 -9.18 -14.14
C THR A 479 -14.57 -8.67 -13.56
N PRO A 480 -13.47 -9.45 -13.67
CA PRO A 480 -12.14 -8.98 -13.30
C PRO A 480 -11.80 -7.66 -14.00
N GLN A 481 -11.31 -6.70 -13.22
CA GLN A 481 -10.81 -5.42 -13.70
C GLN A 481 -9.29 -5.48 -13.77
N LYS A 482 -8.69 -4.89 -14.81
CA LYS A 482 -7.25 -4.93 -15.01
C LYS A 482 -6.54 -4.19 -13.86
N PRO A 483 -5.73 -4.87 -13.02
CA PRO A 483 -5.05 -4.20 -11.93
C PRO A 483 -3.86 -3.37 -12.43
N PHE A 484 -3.50 -2.33 -11.68
CA PHE A 484 -2.42 -1.41 -12.07
C PHE A 484 -1.05 -2.09 -12.19
N TRP A 485 -0.79 -3.12 -11.38
CA TRP A 485 0.46 -3.89 -11.39
C TRP A 485 0.54 -4.92 -12.52
N PHE A 486 -0.53 -5.11 -13.31
CA PHE A 486 -0.59 -6.16 -14.33
C PHE A 486 0.49 -6.02 -15.40
N SER A 487 0.81 -4.79 -15.82
CA SER A 487 1.84 -4.54 -16.83
C SER A 487 3.21 -5.01 -16.37
N ASP A 488 3.58 -4.69 -15.12
CA ASP A 488 4.84 -5.13 -14.52
C ASP A 488 4.89 -6.66 -14.36
N TRP A 489 3.76 -7.26 -13.94
CA TRP A 489 3.64 -8.71 -13.87
C TRP A 489 3.84 -9.37 -15.24
N LYS A 490 3.21 -8.84 -16.30
CA LYS A 490 3.31 -9.37 -17.67
C LYS A 490 4.72 -9.25 -18.22
N ASN A 491 5.43 -8.16 -17.95
CA ASN A 491 6.82 -7.99 -18.36
C ASN A 491 7.74 -9.00 -17.68
N ASN A 492 7.48 -9.32 -16.41
CA ASN A 492 8.30 -10.26 -15.64
C ASN A 492 8.01 -11.74 -15.92
N ASN A 493 6.81 -12.07 -16.42
CA ASN A 493 6.32 -13.45 -16.63
C ASN A 493 5.91 -13.74 -18.08
N GLY A 494 6.19 -12.84 -19.02
CA GLY A 494 5.90 -13.01 -20.44
C GLY A 494 6.81 -14.05 -21.09
N PRO A 495 6.47 -14.52 -22.32
CA PRO A 495 7.17 -15.58 -23.03
C PRO A 495 8.62 -15.25 -23.48
N HIS A 496 9.20 -14.15 -22.99
CA HIS A 496 10.58 -13.74 -23.23
C HIS A 496 11.53 -14.11 -22.08
N LYS A 497 11.16 -15.08 -21.23
CA LYS A 497 12.05 -15.75 -20.28
C LYS A 497 11.99 -17.26 -20.45
#